data_AF-A0AB39NNH5-F1
#
_entry.id   AF-A0AB39NNH5-F1
#
_cell.length_a   1.000
_cell.length_b   1.000
_cell.length_c   1.000
_cell.angle_alpha   90.00
_cell.angle_beta   90.00
_cell.angle_gamma   90.00
#
_symmetry.space_group_name_H-M   'P 1'
#
loop_
_entity.id
_entity.type
_entity.pdbx_description
1 polymer ?
#
loop_
_entity_poly.entity_id
_entity_poly.type
_entity_poly.pdbx_seq_one_letter_code
_entity_poly.pdbx_strand_id
1 'polypeptide(L)'
;MSAPDGSPVGAERSIGQLFATATAEMSALVHDEIALAKAQLRQDVKRGATSGGAFMAAGVLLLFSLPMLNFALAYGIRTWSGWNMAVCFLLSFAANCLVAGVLALIGVTFAKKAKKGRGPQKVAASVKETAGVLQKAKPHPRPALPAHRGPEAVEAVARSSS
;
A
#
# COMPACT_ATOMS: atom_id res chain seq x y z
N MET A 1 -63.47 28.58 11.76
CA MET A 1 -62.68 29.10 10.62
C MET A 1 -61.40 29.68 11.18
N SER A 2 -60.27 28.97 11.17
CA SER A 2 -59.39 28.64 10.03
C SER A 2 -58.43 29.78 9.68
N ALA A 3 -57.16 29.61 10.04
CA ALA A 3 -56.05 29.73 9.10
C ALA A 3 -54.84 28.93 9.65
N PRO A 4 -54.35 27.91 8.92
CA PRO A 4 -53.12 27.21 9.23
C PRO A 4 -51.94 28.01 8.68
N ASP A 5 -50.90 28.23 9.48
CA ASP A 5 -49.65 28.81 9.00
C ASP A 5 -48.97 27.82 8.07
N GLY A 6 -48.93 28.18 6.79
CA GLY A 6 -48.31 27.42 5.73
C GLY A 6 -46.82 27.35 5.94
N SER A 7 -46.33 26.17 6.31
CA SER A 7 -44.96 25.78 5.98
C SER A 7 -44.83 25.91 4.46
N PRO A 8 -43.87 26.67 3.91
CA PRO A 8 -43.69 26.75 2.47
C PRO A 8 -43.09 25.43 1.98
N VAL A 9 -43.95 24.41 1.84
CA VAL A 9 -43.73 23.25 1.00
C VAL A 9 -43.89 23.76 -0.42
N GLY A 10 -42.78 24.05 -1.09
CA GLY A 10 -42.80 24.41 -2.51
C GLY A 10 -42.12 25.72 -2.91
N ALA A 11 -41.05 26.14 -2.22
CA ALA A 11 -40.06 26.94 -2.94
C ALA A 11 -39.45 26.03 -4.02
N GLU A 12 -39.85 26.22 -5.28
CA GLU A 12 -39.21 25.59 -6.44
C GLU A 12 -37.70 25.74 -6.28
N ARG A 13 -37.02 24.66 -5.90
CA ARG A 13 -35.59 24.70 -5.67
C ARG A 13 -34.96 25.05 -7.01
N SER A 14 -34.40 26.25 -7.10
CA SER A 14 -33.72 26.73 -8.30
C SER A 14 -32.82 25.63 -8.84
N ILE A 15 -32.78 25.45 -10.16
CA ILE A 15 -31.89 24.47 -10.82
C ILE A 15 -30.45 24.63 -10.33
N GLY A 16 -30.03 25.86 -10.01
CA GLY A 16 -28.72 26.14 -9.38
C GLY A 16 -28.58 25.57 -7.96
N GLN A 17 -29.64 25.59 -7.14
CA GLN A 17 -29.64 24.95 -5.81
C GLN A 17 -29.73 23.42 -5.86
N LEU A 18 -30.36 22.84 -6.90
CA LEU A 18 -30.35 21.39 -7.11
C LEU A 18 -28.95 20.91 -7.54
N PHE A 19 -28.31 21.64 -8.45
CA PHE A 19 -26.96 21.34 -8.90
C PHE A 19 -25.92 21.53 -7.79
N ALA A 20 -26.06 22.59 -6.98
CA ALA A 20 -25.21 22.82 -5.81
C ALA A 20 -25.34 21.70 -4.77
N THR A 21 -26.57 21.22 -4.49
CA THR A 21 -26.79 20.10 -3.58
C THR A 21 -26.28 18.78 -4.16
N ALA A 22 -26.53 18.48 -5.42
CA ALA A 22 -26.01 17.27 -6.07
C ALA A 22 -24.48 17.23 -6.07
N THR A 23 -23.83 18.38 -6.30
CA THR A 23 -22.36 18.50 -6.23
C THR A 23 -21.84 18.31 -4.80
N ALA A 24 -22.55 18.84 -3.80
CA ALA A 24 -22.21 18.65 -2.40
C ALA A 24 -22.33 17.18 -1.95
N GLU A 25 -23.41 16.49 -2.35
CA GLU A 25 -23.60 15.06 -2.09
C GLU A 25 -22.50 14.21 -2.75
N MET A 26 -22.13 14.53 -3.99
CA MET A 26 -21.03 13.85 -4.68
C MET A 26 -19.69 14.07 -3.96
N SER A 27 -19.45 15.28 -3.45
CA SER A 27 -18.25 15.58 -2.67
C SER A 27 -18.23 14.85 -1.32
N ALA A 28 -19.39 14.66 -0.68
CA ALA A 28 -19.52 13.88 0.54
C ALA A 28 -19.24 12.39 0.29
N LEU A 29 -19.78 11.82 -0.81
CA LEU A 29 -19.56 10.43 -1.19
C LEU A 29 -18.07 10.13 -1.44
N VAL A 30 -17.37 11.02 -2.15
CA VAL A 30 -15.93 10.88 -2.40
C VAL A 30 -15.14 10.93 -1.08
N HIS A 31 -15.54 11.78 -0.14
CA HIS A 31 -14.89 11.86 1.16
C HIS A 31 -15.05 10.57 1.97
N ASP A 32 -16.24 9.97 1.94
CA ASP A 32 -16.54 8.70 2.59
C ASP A 32 -15.77 7.54 1.95
N GLU A 33 -15.69 7.47 0.62
CA GLU A 33 -14.91 6.45 -0.09
C GLU A 33 -13.41 6.54 0.25
N ILE A 34 -12.88 7.77 0.37
CA ILE A 34 -11.50 8.01 0.81
C ILE A 34 -11.32 7.62 2.28
N ALA A 35 -12.28 7.95 3.14
CA ALA A 35 -12.24 7.59 4.55
C ALA A 35 -12.23 6.07 4.73
N LEU A 36 -13.06 5.36 3.95
CA LEU A 36 -13.13 3.91 3.95
C LEU A 36 -11.85 3.27 3.40
N ALA A 37 -11.34 3.74 2.26
CA ALA A 37 -10.07 3.28 1.69
C ALA A 37 -8.92 3.50 2.67
N LYS A 38 -8.91 4.61 3.40
CA LYS A 38 -7.91 4.90 4.45
C LYS A 38 -8.07 3.96 5.65
N ALA A 39 -9.29 3.60 6.05
CA ALA A 39 -9.53 2.62 7.09
C ALA A 39 -9.03 1.23 6.69
N GLN A 40 -9.31 0.81 5.45
CA GLN A 40 -8.85 -0.46 4.90
C GLN A 40 -7.32 -0.50 4.80
N LEU A 41 -6.68 0.56 4.29
CA LEU A 41 -5.23 0.68 4.25
C LEU A 41 -4.61 0.60 5.65
N ARG A 42 -5.18 1.28 6.65
CA ARG A 42 -4.73 1.18 8.05
C ARG A 42 -4.88 -0.24 8.59
N GLN A 43 -5.96 -0.93 8.25
CA GLN A 43 -6.18 -2.31 8.67
C GLN A 43 -5.18 -3.26 8.01
N ASP A 44 -4.88 -3.08 6.73
CA ASP A 44 -3.88 -3.85 5.99
C ASP A 44 -2.46 -3.60 6.52
N VAL A 45 -2.12 -2.34 6.81
CA VAL A 45 -0.85 -1.99 7.45
C VAL A 45 -0.76 -2.62 8.83
N LYS A 46 -1.82 -2.57 9.64
CA LYS A 46 -1.84 -3.18 10.97
C LYS A 46 -1.66 -4.70 10.89
N ARG A 47 -2.39 -5.36 9.98
CA ARG A 47 -2.27 -6.81 9.75
C ARG A 47 -0.88 -7.20 9.23
N GLY A 48 -0.34 -6.43 8.28
CA GLY A 48 1.00 -6.60 7.74
C GLY A 48 2.09 -6.37 8.80
N ALA A 49 1.92 -5.36 9.65
CA ALA A 49 2.86 -5.05 10.74
C ALA A 49 2.83 -6.12 11.84
N THR A 50 1.65 -6.57 12.27
CA THR A 50 1.54 -7.61 13.30
C THR A 50 2.13 -8.93 12.81
N SER A 51 1.79 -9.35 11.59
CA SER A 51 2.34 -10.58 11.02
C SER A 51 3.83 -10.46 10.73
N GLY A 52 4.28 -9.35 10.13
CA GLY A 52 5.70 -9.10 9.86
C GLY A 52 6.54 -9.07 11.14
N GLY A 53 6.05 -8.40 12.19
CA GLY A 53 6.71 -8.36 13.50
C GLY A 53 6.79 -9.74 14.15
N ALA A 54 5.68 -10.50 14.15
CA ALA A 54 5.66 -11.86 14.69
C ALA A 54 6.60 -12.81 13.93
N PHE A 55 6.66 -12.71 12.59
CA PHE A 55 7.59 -13.50 11.77
C PHE A 55 9.05 -13.16 12.06
N MET A 56 9.39 -11.89 12.28
CA MET A 56 10.74 -11.50 12.67
C MET A 56 11.11 -12.03 14.05
N ALA A 57 10.22 -11.89 15.04
CA ALA A 57 10.44 -12.44 16.37
C ALA A 57 10.59 -13.97 16.35
N ALA A 58 9.75 -14.67 15.59
CA ALA A 58 9.86 -16.13 15.40
C ALA A 58 11.19 -16.51 14.73
N GLY A 59 11.64 -15.75 13.73
CA GLY A 59 12.93 -15.96 13.08
C GLY A 59 14.11 -15.81 14.04
N VAL A 60 14.10 -14.78 14.89
CA VAL A 60 15.13 -14.57 15.92
C VAL A 60 15.12 -15.68 16.96
N LEU A 61 13.93 -16.10 17.43
CA LEU A 61 13.80 -17.21 18.38
C LEU A 61 14.29 -18.55 17.79
N LEU A 62 13.99 -18.83 16.53
CA LEU A 62 14.53 -19.99 15.81
C LEU A 62 16.04 -19.93 15.68
N LEU A 63 16.61 -18.76 15.36
CA LEU A 63 18.06 -18.58 15.29
C LEU A 63 18.72 -18.81 16.65
N PHE A 64 18.09 -18.34 17.74
CA PHE A 64 18.58 -18.53 19.10
C PHE A 64 18.43 -19.99 19.57
N SER A 65 17.45 -20.74 19.08
CA SER A 65 17.24 -22.15 19.45
C SER A 65 18.11 -23.15 18.67
N LEU A 66 18.68 -22.76 17.52
CA LEU A 66 19.56 -23.58 16.69
C LEU A 66 20.69 -24.31 17.46
N PRO A 67 21.47 -23.67 18.34
CA PRO A 67 22.50 -24.39 19.10
C PRO A 67 21.88 -25.51 19.96
N MET A 68 20.76 -25.23 20.63
CA MET A 68 20.09 -26.24 21.46
C MET A 68 19.51 -27.39 20.62
N LEU A 69 18.95 -27.09 19.45
CA LEU A 69 18.49 -28.09 18.49
C LEU A 69 19.64 -28.98 17.99
N ASN A 70 20.82 -28.40 17.77
CA ASN A 70 22.01 -29.15 17.35
C ASN A 70 22.47 -30.12 18.44
N PHE A 71 22.51 -29.68 19.71
CA PHE A 71 22.78 -30.57 20.84
C PHE A 71 21.76 -31.71 20.91
N ALA A 72 20.47 -31.41 20.82
CA ALA A 72 19.41 -32.42 20.86
C ALA A 72 19.56 -33.49 19.76
N LEU A 73 19.84 -33.06 18.53
CA LEU A 73 20.12 -33.96 17.40
C LEU A 73 21.39 -34.78 17.63
N ALA A 74 22.48 -34.16 18.08
CA ALA A 74 23.74 -34.85 18.28
C ALA A 74 23.61 -35.95 19.34
N TYR A 75 22.94 -35.67 20.45
CA TYR A 75 22.64 -36.67 21.48
C TYR A 75 21.69 -37.76 20.94
N GLY A 76 20.64 -37.40 20.19
CA GLY A 76 19.73 -38.38 19.60
C GLY A 76 20.42 -39.35 18.64
N ILE A 77 21.29 -38.84 17.76
CA ILE A 77 22.08 -39.66 16.83
C ILE A 77 23.06 -40.55 17.59
N ARG A 78 23.70 -40.01 18.64
CA ARG A 78 24.63 -40.76 19.49
C ARG A 78 23.94 -41.95 20.16
N THR A 79 22.72 -41.77 20.66
CA THR A 79 21.95 -42.85 21.33
C THR A 79 21.65 -44.01 20.40
N TRP A 80 21.47 -43.75 19.10
CA TRP A 80 21.12 -44.80 18.13
C TRP A 80 22.34 -45.46 17.48
N SER A 81 23.42 -44.72 17.24
CA SER A 81 24.58 -45.20 16.48
C SER A 81 25.85 -45.47 17.30
N GLY A 82 25.97 -44.95 18.52
CA GLY A 82 27.19 -45.09 19.34
C GLY A 82 28.46 -44.43 18.77
N TRP A 83 28.34 -43.69 17.66
CA TRP A 83 29.45 -43.05 16.94
C TRP A 83 30.12 -41.93 17.71
N ASN A 84 31.37 -41.59 17.34
CA ASN A 84 32.12 -40.49 17.93
C ASN A 84 31.30 -39.18 17.95
N MET A 85 31.32 -38.46 19.08
CA MET A 85 30.54 -37.23 19.28
C MET A 85 30.81 -36.20 18.19
N ALA A 86 32.05 -36.08 17.73
CA ALA A 86 32.41 -35.15 16.65
C ALA A 86 31.62 -35.42 15.37
N VAL A 87 31.42 -36.69 15.01
CA VAL A 87 30.66 -37.09 13.82
C VAL A 87 29.17 -36.79 14.02
N CYS A 88 28.62 -37.03 15.21
CA CYS A 88 27.22 -36.72 15.52
C CYS A 88 26.91 -35.22 15.43
N PHE A 89 27.80 -34.35 15.91
CA PHE A 89 27.66 -32.90 15.77
C PHE A 89 27.75 -32.46 14.30
N LEU A 90 28.69 -33.03 13.54
CA LEU A 90 28.84 -32.73 12.13
C LEU A 90 27.59 -33.13 11.32
N LEU A 91 27.01 -34.30 11.61
CA LEU A 91 25.79 -34.78 10.98
C LEU A 91 24.58 -33.91 11.35
N SER A 92 24.48 -33.50 12.62
CA SER A 92 23.41 -32.62 13.11
C SER A 92 23.49 -31.25 12.45
N PHE A 93 24.70 -30.71 12.27
CA PHE A 93 24.92 -29.48 11.53
C PHE A 93 24.54 -29.63 10.06
N ALA A 94 24.97 -30.72 9.40
CA ALA A 94 24.61 -31.01 8.02
C ALA A 94 23.08 -31.12 7.83
N ALA A 95 22.38 -31.78 8.76
CA ALA A 95 20.93 -31.88 8.75
C ALA A 95 20.26 -30.51 8.88
N ASN A 96 20.73 -29.65 9.79
CA ASN A 96 20.23 -28.28 9.93
C ASN A 96 20.50 -27.44 8.67
N CYS A 97 21.67 -27.56 8.04
CA CYS A 97 21.96 -26.90 6.77
C CYS A 97 21.03 -27.36 5.64
N LEU A 98 20.70 -28.64 5.61
CA LEU A 98 19.79 -29.21 4.60
C LEU A 98 18.37 -28.66 4.77
N VAL A 99 17.87 -28.64 6.01
CA VAL A 99 16.57 -28.03 6.34
C VAL A 99 16.56 -26.53 6.02
N ALA A 100 17.61 -25.80 6.40
CA ALA A 100 17.75 -24.38 6.10
C ALA A 100 17.77 -24.12 4.58
N GLY A 101 18.47 -24.97 3.81
CA GLY A 101 18.49 -24.91 2.35
C GLY A 101 17.11 -25.12 1.72
N VAL A 102 16.34 -26.10 2.21
CA VAL A 102 14.96 -26.33 1.76
C VAL A 102 14.05 -25.14 2.11
N LEU A 103 14.12 -24.63 3.34
CA LEU A 103 13.36 -23.45 3.74
C LEU A 103 13.73 -22.22 2.90
N ALA A 104 15.01 -22.02 2.60
CA ALA A 104 15.47 -20.93 1.75
C ALA A 104 14.95 -21.08 0.31
N LEU A 105 14.95 -22.29 -0.25
CA LEU A 105 14.38 -22.57 -1.58
C LEU A 105 12.87 -22.29 -1.60
N ILE A 106 12.14 -22.71 -0.57
CA ILE A 106 10.71 -22.39 -0.43
C ILE A 106 10.54 -20.87 -0.34
N GLY A 107 11.26 -20.19 0.54
CA GLY A 107 11.21 -18.73 0.66
C GLY A 107 11.49 -18.01 -0.66
N VAL A 108 12.51 -18.45 -1.41
CA VAL A 108 12.86 -17.88 -2.72
C VAL A 108 11.79 -18.18 -3.78
N THR A 109 11.21 -19.38 -3.80
CA THR A 109 10.15 -19.72 -4.77
C THR A 109 8.87 -18.96 -4.49
N PHE A 110 8.48 -18.79 -3.23
CA PHE A 110 7.38 -17.92 -2.82
C PHE A 110 7.66 -16.45 -3.15
N ALA A 111 8.87 -15.96 -2.86
CA ALA A 111 9.27 -14.60 -3.23
C ALA A 111 9.27 -14.40 -4.75
N LYS A 112 9.72 -15.38 -5.54
CA LYS A 112 9.66 -15.34 -7.01
C LYS A 112 8.22 -15.34 -7.51
N LYS A 113 7.32 -16.13 -6.93
CA LYS A 113 5.88 -16.10 -7.24
C LYS A 113 5.26 -14.73 -6.90
N ALA A 114 5.59 -14.17 -5.74
CA ALA A 114 5.16 -12.84 -5.33
C ALA A 114 5.74 -11.72 -6.21
N LYS A 115 6.97 -11.88 -6.73
CA LYS A 115 7.57 -10.94 -7.71
C LYS A 115 6.93 -11.06 -9.10
N LYS A 116 6.56 -12.27 -9.53
CA LYS A 116 5.87 -12.52 -10.79
C LYS A 116 4.44 -11.96 -10.76
N GLY A 117 3.78 -12.03 -9.60
CA GLY A 117 2.59 -11.25 -9.24
C GLY A 117 2.94 -9.79 -8.98
N ARG A 118 3.21 -9.04 -10.06
CA ARG A 118 3.66 -7.63 -10.11
C ARG A 118 2.77 -6.56 -9.41
N GLY A 119 1.99 -6.89 -8.37
CA GLY A 119 1.15 -5.93 -7.64
C GLY A 119 1.96 -5.02 -6.71
N PRO A 120 2.62 -5.53 -5.66
CA PRO A 120 3.20 -4.68 -4.61
C PRO A 120 4.46 -3.90 -5.03
N GLN A 121 5.33 -4.51 -5.85
CA GLN A 121 6.59 -3.87 -6.28
C GLN A 121 6.39 -2.84 -7.40
N LYS A 122 5.41 -3.01 -8.29
CA LYS A 122 5.09 -1.99 -9.30
C LYS A 122 4.49 -0.75 -8.64
N VAL A 123 3.63 -0.93 -7.64
CA VAL A 123 3.04 0.20 -6.91
C VAL A 123 4.12 0.97 -6.17
N ALA A 124 5.04 0.29 -5.47
CA ALA A 124 6.16 0.95 -4.80
C ALA A 124 7.13 1.65 -5.79
N ALA A 125 7.38 1.04 -6.96
CA ALA A 125 8.22 1.62 -8.00
C ALA A 125 7.55 2.84 -8.66
N SER A 126 6.27 2.74 -9.04
CA SER A 126 5.50 3.87 -9.60
C SER A 126 5.36 5.02 -8.61
N VAL A 127 5.21 4.76 -7.30
CA VAL A 127 5.17 5.84 -6.30
C VAL A 127 6.51 6.56 -6.20
N LYS A 128 7.63 5.82 -6.22
CA LYS A 128 8.98 6.43 -6.24
C LYS A 128 9.26 7.20 -7.53
N GLU A 129 8.80 6.68 -8.67
CA GLU A 129 8.96 7.33 -9.97
C GLU A 129 8.14 8.62 -10.06
N THR A 130 6.87 8.58 -9.63
CA THR A 130 5.98 9.74 -9.55
C THR A 130 6.54 10.80 -8.59
N ALA A 131 7.06 10.40 -7.42
CA ALA A 131 7.73 11.32 -6.51
C ALA A 131 8.99 11.96 -7.12
N GLY A 132 9.77 11.21 -7.90
CA GLY A 132 10.94 11.72 -8.60
C GLY A 132 10.61 12.71 -9.72
N VAL A 133 9.49 12.49 -10.44
CA VAL A 133 9.01 13.43 -11.48
C VAL A 133 8.47 14.71 -10.84
N LEU A 134 7.71 14.60 -9.75
CA LEU A 134 7.20 15.76 -9.00
C LEU A 134 8.31 16.57 -8.31
N GLN A 135 9.37 15.93 -7.81
CA GLN A 135 10.53 16.65 -7.27
C GLN A 135 11.37 17.33 -8.36
N LYS A 136 11.43 16.76 -9.57
CA LYS A 136 12.12 17.39 -10.72
C LYS A 136 11.30 18.48 -11.40
N ALA A 137 9.97 18.45 -11.25
CA ALA A 137 9.10 19.52 -11.71
C ALA A 137 9.21 20.74 -10.77
N LYS A 138 10.21 21.59 -11.01
CA LYS A 138 10.31 22.91 -10.39
C LYS A 138 8.98 23.67 -10.63
N PRO A 139 8.35 24.28 -9.61
CA PRO A 139 7.15 25.08 -9.80
C PRO A 139 7.49 26.20 -10.79
N HIS A 140 6.94 26.14 -11.99
CA HIS A 140 7.13 27.21 -12.97
C HIS A 140 6.35 28.43 -12.45
N PRO A 141 7.01 29.55 -12.13
CA PRO A 141 6.32 30.80 -11.89
C PRO A 141 5.57 31.12 -13.19
N ARG A 142 4.24 31.13 -13.14
CA ARG A 142 3.42 31.59 -14.26
C ARG A 142 3.90 33.00 -14.61
N PRO A 143 4.43 33.26 -15.83
CA PRO A 143 4.70 34.62 -16.24
C PRO A 143 3.41 35.40 -16.08
N ALA A 144 3.45 36.52 -15.36
CA ALA A 144 2.31 37.42 -15.28
C ALA A 144 1.89 37.74 -16.72
N LEU A 145 0.62 37.47 -17.03
CA LEU A 145 0.04 37.78 -18.34
C LEU A 145 0.32 39.26 -18.63
N PRO A 146 0.90 39.63 -19.79
CA PRO A 146 1.09 41.03 -20.13
C PRO A 146 -0.28 41.71 -20.13
N ALA A 147 -0.38 42.83 -19.42
CA ALA A 147 -1.60 43.61 -19.19
C ALA A 147 -2.15 44.31 -20.45
N HIS A 148 -1.78 43.85 -21.65
CA HIS A 148 -2.19 44.40 -22.94
C HIS A 148 -2.70 43.31 -23.89
N ARG A 149 -3.69 42.52 -23.46
CA ARG A 149 -4.64 41.95 -24.41
C ARG A 149 -5.78 42.96 -24.57
N GLY A 150 -5.60 43.90 -25.49
CA GLY A 150 -6.69 44.78 -25.92
C GLY A 150 -7.86 43.97 -26.52
N PRO A 151 -9.07 44.55 -26.54
CA PRO A 151 -10.32 43.85 -26.89
C PRO A 151 -10.34 43.27 -28.32
N GLU A 152 -9.42 43.66 -29.20
CA GLU A 152 -9.40 43.22 -30.61
C GLU A 152 -9.10 41.72 -30.80
N ALA A 153 -8.32 41.11 -29.90
CA ALA A 153 -7.98 39.69 -29.99
C ALA A 153 -9.17 38.76 -29.66
N VAL A 154 -10.21 39.28 -29.00
CA VAL A 154 -11.41 38.53 -28.64
C VAL A 154 -12.43 38.55 -29.78
N GLU A 155 -12.46 39.63 -30.56
CA GLU A 155 -13.35 39.81 -31.72
C GLU A 155 -12.90 39.03 -32.96
N ALA A 156 -11.59 38.86 -33.15
CA ALA A 156 -11.03 38.05 -34.24
C ALA A 156 -11.35 36.55 -34.12
N VAL A 157 -11.50 36.03 -32.88
CA VAL A 157 -11.90 34.65 -32.63
C VAL A 157 -13.40 34.43 -32.85
N ALA A 158 -14.23 35.46 -32.62
CA ALA A 158 -15.68 35.38 -32.80
C ALA A 158 -16.14 35.48 -34.27
N ARG A 159 -15.34 36.09 -35.17
CA ARG A 159 -15.67 36.21 -36.60
C ARG A 159 -15.28 34.98 -37.44
N SER A 160 -14.46 34.07 -36.91
CA SER A 160 -13.95 32.91 -37.65
C SER A 160 -14.85 31.67 -37.56
N SER A 161 -16.00 31.75 -36.86
CA SER A 161 -16.92 30.63 -36.65
C SER A 161 -18.32 30.87 -37.22
N SER A 162 -18.46 31.78 -38.18
CA SER A 162 -19.69 32.01 -38.94
C SER A 162 -19.47 31.71 -40.42
#